data_AF-A0A9D9H9E8-F1
#
_entry.id   AF-A0A9D9H9E8-F1
#
_cell.length_a   1.000
_cell.length_b   1.000
_cell.length_c   1.000
_cell.angle_alpha   90.00
_cell.angle_beta   90.00
_cell.angle_gamma   90.00
#
_symmetry.space_group_name_H-M   'P 1'
#
loop_
_entity.id
_entity.type
_entity.pdbx_description
1 polymer ?
#
loop_
_entity_poly.entity_id
_entity_poly.type
_entity_poly.pdbx_seq_one_letter_code
_entity_poly.pdbx_strand_id
1 'polypeptide(L)'
;MEELIVDTHDDYDPWASVSVGFGDDRSFIVELDSSSDGPDEFFSGRGGSGHIVHAVIGYEDAVSLSRRLGVRLTELPAAIAGRFGGDLDRHTSTYVEGVFHDILGFIEGSGIRYRMKRTPKGNS
;
A
#
# COMPACT_ATOMS: atom_id res chain seq x y z
N MET A 1 1.99 13.87 -2.57
CA MET A 1 0.54 13.81 -2.28
C MET A 1 0.26 12.35 -2.02
N GLU A 2 -0.12 12.07 -0.78
CA GLU A 2 -0.28 10.74 -0.22
C GLU A 2 -1.68 10.68 0.39
N GLU A 3 -2.38 9.60 0.12
CA GLU A 3 -3.74 9.35 0.58
C GLU A 3 -3.71 8.09 1.44
N LEU A 4 -4.19 8.21 2.68
CA LEU A 4 -4.38 7.05 3.55
C LEU A 4 -5.61 6.28 3.06
N ILE A 5 -5.45 4.98 2.86
CA ILE A 5 -6.54 4.09 2.45
C ILE A 5 -7.21 3.51 3.68
N VAL A 6 -6.41 2.89 4.55
CA VAL A 6 -6.90 2.22 5.74
C VAL A 6 -5.78 2.15 6.77
N ASP A 7 -6.14 2.29 8.03
CA ASP A 7 -5.27 2.06 9.18
C ASP A 7 -5.98 1.22 10.25
N THR A 8 -5.20 0.57 11.09
CA THR A 8 -5.68 0.01 12.35
C THR A 8 -5.83 1.13 13.37
N HIS A 9 -6.90 1.08 14.17
CA HIS A 9 -7.11 2.03 15.25
C HIS A 9 -5.89 2.10 16.20
N ASP A 10 -5.51 3.31 16.65
CA ASP A 10 -4.34 3.64 17.49
C ASP A 10 -4.14 2.79 18.77
N ASP A 11 -5.16 2.05 19.19
CA ASP A 11 -5.13 1.19 20.40
C ASP A 11 -4.76 -0.27 20.08
N TYR A 12 -4.66 -0.64 18.80
CA TYR A 12 -4.31 -2.00 18.40
C TYR A 12 -2.80 -2.15 18.25
N ASP A 13 -2.25 -3.11 18.98
CA ASP A 13 -0.94 -3.69 18.72
C ASP A 13 -1.15 -5.13 18.21
N PRO A 14 -0.70 -5.47 16.99
CA PRO A 14 0.13 -4.66 16.11
C PRO A 14 -0.64 -3.63 15.28
N TRP A 15 -0.07 -2.43 15.14
CA TRP A 15 -0.56 -1.39 14.24
C TRP A 15 -0.17 -1.66 12.78
N ALA A 16 -1.05 -1.36 11.83
CA ALA A 16 -0.76 -1.38 10.40
C ALA A 16 -1.51 -0.27 9.66
N SER A 17 -0.92 0.24 8.58
CA SER A 17 -1.57 1.20 7.69
C SER A 17 -1.19 0.98 6.24
N VAL A 18 -2.11 1.32 5.33
CA VAL A 18 -1.89 1.33 3.90
C VAL A 18 -2.15 2.72 3.35
N SER A 19 -1.18 3.24 2.63
CA SER A 19 -1.27 4.53 1.97
C SER A 19 -0.86 4.42 0.50
N VAL A 20 -1.32 5.36 -0.31
CA VAL A 20 -0.95 5.47 -1.72
C VAL A 20 -0.54 6.88 -2.06
N GLY A 21 0.47 7.02 -2.89
CA GLY A 21 0.96 8.34 -3.26
C GLY A 21 1.88 8.32 -4.45
N PHE A 22 2.50 9.47 -4.70
CA PHE A 22 3.55 9.61 -5.67
C PHE A 22 4.89 9.86 -4.98
N GLY A 23 5.89 9.07 -5.34
CA GLY A 23 7.28 9.35 -4.98
C GLY A 23 7.85 10.54 -5.77
N ASP A 24 9.01 11.03 -5.33
CA ASP A 24 9.71 12.17 -5.97
C ASP A 24 10.05 11.93 -7.45
N ASP A 25 10.23 10.67 -7.85
CA ASP A 25 10.49 10.25 -9.23
C ASP A 25 9.20 10.15 -10.08
N ARG A 26 8.06 10.61 -9.56
CA ARG A 26 6.72 10.48 -10.16
C ARG A 26 6.28 9.02 -10.33
N SER A 27 6.92 8.09 -9.62
CA SER A 27 6.43 6.73 -9.48
C SER A 27 5.20 6.73 -8.57
N PHE A 28 4.23 5.89 -8.87
CA PHE A 28 3.09 5.67 -7.98
C PHE A 28 3.47 4.60 -6.97
N ILE A 29 3.31 4.89 -5.69
CA ILE A 29 3.76 4.04 -4.59
C ILE A 29 2.53 3.62 -3.80
N VAL A 30 2.39 2.32 -3.56
CA VAL A 30 1.50 1.77 -2.53
C VAL A 30 2.38 1.35 -1.36
N GLU A 31 2.15 1.92 -0.20
CA GLU A 31 2.91 1.63 1.02
C GLU A 31 2.03 0.84 2.00
N LEU A 32 2.62 -0.20 2.60
CA LEU A 32 2.11 -0.89 3.76
C LEU A 32 3.13 -0.71 4.88
N ASP A 33 2.78 0.02 5.94
CA ASP A 33 3.57 0.12 7.16
C ASP A 33 2.91 -0.73 8.24
N SER A 34 3.58 -1.79 8.70
CA SER A 34 3.08 -2.69 9.73
C SER A 34 4.12 -2.88 10.84
N SER A 35 3.65 -2.78 12.08
CA SER A 35 4.42 -3.06 13.29
C SER A 35 4.41 -4.56 13.65
N SER A 36 3.65 -5.38 12.92
CA SER A 36 3.48 -6.81 13.20
C SER A 36 4.74 -7.60 12.85
N ASP A 37 5.27 -8.37 13.82
CA ASP A 37 6.27 -9.44 13.61
C ASP A 37 5.56 -10.74 13.16
N GLY A 38 4.51 -10.60 12.36
CA GLY A 38 3.65 -11.69 11.92
C GLY A 38 4.35 -12.60 10.92
N PRO A 39 4.09 -13.92 10.95
CA PRO A 39 4.64 -14.88 10.00
C PRO A 39 3.89 -14.77 8.66
N ASP A 40 3.90 -13.60 8.04
CA ASP A 40 3.28 -13.48 6.73
C ASP A 40 4.17 -14.24 5.73
N GLU A 41 3.75 -15.46 5.39
CA GLU A 41 4.54 -16.42 4.60
C GLU A 41 4.96 -15.83 3.23
N PHE A 42 4.23 -14.83 2.73
CA PHE A 42 4.57 -14.08 1.51
C PHE A 42 5.71 -13.08 1.71
N PHE A 43 5.82 -12.51 2.90
CA PHE A 43 6.88 -11.55 3.25
C PHE A 43 8.02 -12.16 4.07
N SER A 44 7.99 -13.48 4.30
CA SER A 44 9.03 -14.32 4.94
C SER A 44 10.47 -13.88 4.67
N GLY A 45 11.01 -13.08 5.58
CA GLY A 45 12.36 -12.56 5.51
C GLY A 45 12.89 -12.22 6.88
N ARG A 46 13.00 -13.24 7.76
CA ARG A 46 13.65 -13.21 9.09
C ARG A 46 13.11 -12.13 10.04
N GLY A 47 12.49 -12.60 11.13
CA GLY A 47 11.93 -11.77 12.19
C GLY A 47 12.85 -10.69 12.73
N GLY A 48 12.22 -9.70 13.35
CA GLY A 48 12.86 -8.56 13.96
C GLY A 48 12.42 -7.24 13.37
N SER A 49 11.45 -6.61 14.04
CA SER A 49 11.08 -5.18 13.95
C SER A 49 10.24 -4.86 12.71
N GLY A 50 9.16 -4.08 12.90
CA GLY A 50 8.19 -3.72 11.86
C GLY A 50 8.80 -3.37 10.50
N HIS A 51 8.02 -3.57 9.44
CA HIS A 51 8.50 -3.46 8.08
C HIS A 51 7.62 -2.48 7.30
N ILE A 52 8.26 -1.68 6.46
CA ILE A 52 7.56 -0.86 5.46
C ILE A 52 7.75 -1.52 4.10
N VAL A 53 6.65 -1.88 3.46
CA VAL A 53 6.63 -2.45 2.11
C VAL A 53 6.14 -1.41 1.12
N HIS A 54 6.96 -1.10 0.12
CA HIS A 54 6.64 -0.19 -0.97
C HIS A 54 6.45 -0.96 -2.26
N ALA A 55 5.26 -0.93 -2.84
CA ALA A 55 5.04 -1.33 -4.22
C ALA A 55 5.17 -0.11 -5.13
N VAL A 56 6.28 -0.05 -5.85
CA VAL A 56 6.63 1.06 -6.74
C VAL A 56 6.20 0.73 -8.17
N ILE A 57 5.31 1.54 -8.70
CA ILE A 57 4.83 1.50 -10.08
C ILE A 57 5.51 2.63 -10.85
N GLY A 58 6.13 2.31 -11.97
CA GLY A 58 6.79 3.31 -12.81
C GLY A 58 5.81 4.36 -13.34
N TYR A 59 6.32 5.54 -13.70
CA TYR A 59 5.48 6.62 -14.23
C TYR A 59 4.64 6.19 -15.45
N GLU A 60 5.23 5.48 -16.41
CA GLU A 60 4.52 5.01 -17.62
C GLU A 60 3.39 4.02 -17.30
N ASP A 61 3.65 3.15 -16.33
CA ASP A 61 2.68 2.20 -15.80
C ASP A 61 1.55 2.92 -15.04
N ALA A 62 1.87 3.90 -14.21
CA ALA A 62 0.89 4.73 -13.52
C ALA A 62 0.02 5.55 -14.50
N VAL A 63 0.61 6.06 -15.58
CA VAL A 63 -0.16 6.70 -16.67
C VAL A 63 -1.09 5.70 -17.35
N SER A 64 -0.64 4.46 -17.54
CA SER A 64 -1.48 3.40 -18.09
C SER A 64 -2.63 3.02 -17.14
N LEU A 65 -2.37 2.99 -15.83
CA LEU A 65 -3.38 2.74 -14.80
C LEU A 65 -4.45 3.83 -14.81
N SER A 66 -4.04 5.10 -14.73
CA SER A 66 -4.97 6.25 -14.75
C SER A 66 -5.86 6.26 -15.99
N ARG A 67 -5.30 5.95 -17.17
CA ARG A 67 -6.08 5.81 -18.42
C ARG A 67 -7.10 4.69 -18.36
N ARG A 68 -6.77 3.55 -17.75
CA ARG A 68 -7.70 2.41 -17.58
C ARG A 68 -8.82 2.73 -16.61
N LEU A 69 -8.53 3.46 -15.54
CA LEU A 69 -9.50 3.93 -14.56
C LEU A 69 -10.31 5.13 -15.06
N GLY A 70 -9.88 5.79 -16.15
CA GLY A 70 -10.52 7.00 -16.67
C GLY A 70 -10.32 8.24 -15.78
N VAL A 71 -9.30 8.24 -14.93
CA VAL A 71 -8.98 9.33 -14.00
C VAL A 71 -7.69 10.03 -14.43
N ARG A 72 -7.40 11.22 -13.90
CA ARG A 72 -6.09 11.85 -14.13
C ARG A 72 -5.03 11.15 -13.30
N LEU A 73 -3.77 11.20 -13.75
CA LEU A 73 -2.63 10.68 -12.99
C LEU A 73 -2.60 11.27 -11.57
N THR A 74 -2.81 12.58 -11.41
CA THR A 74 -2.84 13.23 -10.09
C THR A 74 -3.99 12.77 -9.19
N GLU A 75 -5.04 12.19 -9.77
CA GLU A 75 -6.23 11.70 -9.05
C GLU A 75 -6.16 10.19 -8.76
N LEU A 76 -5.11 9.49 -9.22
CA LEU A 76 -4.92 8.06 -8.97
C LEU A 76 -4.95 7.71 -7.47
N PRO A 77 -4.20 8.41 -6.60
CA PRO A 77 -4.23 8.12 -5.16
C PRO A 77 -5.65 8.21 -4.62
N ALA A 78 -6.36 9.30 -4.93
CA ALA A 78 -7.73 9.52 -4.49
C ALA A 78 -8.72 8.50 -5.09
N ALA A 79 -8.50 8.06 -6.33
CA ALA A 79 -9.35 7.06 -6.98
C ALA A 79 -9.17 5.66 -6.37
N ILE A 80 -7.94 5.30 -6.01
CA ILE A 80 -7.64 4.04 -5.31
C ILE A 80 -8.17 4.13 -3.87
N ALA A 81 -7.91 5.24 -3.17
CA ALA A 81 -8.44 5.47 -1.82
C ALA A 81 -9.98 5.48 -1.80
N GLY A 82 -10.66 6.06 -2.79
CA GLY A 82 -12.13 6.00 -2.85
C GLY A 82 -12.69 4.62 -3.21
N ARG A 83 -11.87 3.73 -3.78
CA ARG A 83 -12.27 2.37 -4.17
C ARG A 83 -12.03 1.35 -3.06
N PHE A 84 -10.94 1.50 -2.33
CA PHE A 84 -10.47 0.56 -1.31
C PHE A 84 -10.51 1.13 0.10
N GLY A 85 -10.67 2.44 0.25
CA GLY A 85 -10.86 3.10 1.52
C GLY A 85 -12.20 2.69 2.10
N GLY A 86 -12.14 2.04 3.26
CA GLY A 86 -13.31 1.61 4.02
C GLY A 86 -13.63 2.59 5.15
N ASP A 87 -14.85 2.49 5.68
CA ASP A 87 -15.24 3.16 6.93
C ASP A 87 -14.21 2.87 8.03
N LEU A 88 -13.78 3.90 8.78
CA LEU A 88 -12.74 3.88 9.82
C LEU A 88 -13.09 3.03 11.07
N ASP A 89 -14.01 2.06 10.95
CA ASP A 89 -14.48 1.26 12.07
C ASP A 89 -13.62 0.00 12.26
N ARG A 90 -12.68 0.10 13.22
CA ARG A 90 -11.95 -1.02 13.86
C ARG A 90 -11.44 -2.10 12.89
N HIS A 91 -10.52 -1.73 12.01
CA HIS A 91 -9.81 -2.69 11.18
C HIS A 91 -8.70 -3.38 11.96
N THR A 92 -8.60 -4.71 11.82
CA THR A 92 -7.46 -5.48 12.30
C THR A 92 -6.29 -5.38 11.32
N SER A 93 -5.06 -5.63 11.79
CA SER A 93 -3.87 -5.64 10.94
C SER A 93 -4.02 -6.56 9.72
N THR A 94 -4.61 -7.75 9.90
CA THR A 94 -4.89 -8.69 8.81
C THR A 94 -5.85 -8.11 7.75
N TYR A 95 -6.81 -7.27 8.15
CA TYR A 95 -7.69 -6.60 7.20
C TYR A 95 -6.92 -5.56 6.39
N VAL A 96 -6.09 -4.75 7.06
CA VAL A 96 -5.23 -3.74 6.42
C VAL A 96 -4.27 -4.40 5.42
N GLU A 97 -3.63 -5.49 5.80
CA GLU A 97 -2.79 -6.31 4.91
C GLU A 97 -3.60 -6.85 3.74
N GLY A 98 -4.81 -7.37 3.98
CA GLY A 98 -5.72 -7.80 2.92
C GLY A 98 -6.05 -6.70 1.90
N VAL A 99 -6.30 -5.46 2.36
CA VAL A 99 -6.53 -4.31 1.47
C VAL A 99 -5.29 -4.02 0.62
N PHE A 100 -4.10 -4.08 1.20
CA PHE A 100 -2.86 -3.95 0.43
C PHE A 100 -2.77 -5.01 -0.67
N HIS A 101 -3.08 -6.28 -0.35
CA HIS A 101 -3.09 -7.37 -1.32
C HIS A 101 -4.11 -7.17 -2.43
N ASP A 102 -5.31 -6.71 -2.11
CA ASP A 102 -6.35 -6.42 -3.10
C ASP A 102 -5.95 -5.30 -4.05
N ILE A 103 -5.27 -4.25 -3.55
CA ILE A 103 -4.72 -3.16 -4.38
C ILE A 103 -3.66 -3.71 -5.33
N LEU A 104 -2.72 -4.53 -4.83
CA LEU A 104 -1.69 -5.16 -5.66
C LEU A 104 -2.28 -6.09 -6.72
N GLY A 105 -3.26 -6.92 -6.33
CA GLY A 105 -3.98 -7.79 -7.25
C GLY A 105 -4.73 -7.01 -8.32
N PHE A 106 -5.29 -5.85 -7.98
CA PHE A 106 -5.93 -4.95 -8.93
C PHE A 106 -4.93 -4.32 -9.92
N ILE A 107 -3.75 -3.92 -9.44
CA ILE A 107 -2.67 -3.40 -10.29
C ILE A 107 -2.17 -4.51 -11.25
N GLU A 108 -1.93 -5.71 -10.73
CA GLU A 108 -1.46 -6.85 -11.50
C GLU A 108 -2.51 -7.33 -12.52
N GLY A 109 -3.78 -7.39 -12.12
CA GLY A 109 -4.91 -7.68 -13.00
C GLY A 109 -5.12 -6.62 -14.08
N SER A 110 -4.68 -5.38 -13.82
CA SER A 110 -4.58 -4.32 -14.83
C SER A 110 -3.39 -4.50 -15.78
N GLY A 111 -2.63 -5.60 -15.68
CA GLY A 111 -1.47 -5.89 -16.53
C GLY A 111 -0.28 -4.98 -16.26
N ILE A 112 -0.24 -4.34 -15.10
CA ILE A 112 0.81 -3.40 -14.71
C ILE A 112 1.82 -4.11 -13.82
N ARG A 113 3.10 -3.86 -14.10
CA ARG A 113 4.19 -4.39 -13.29
C ARG A 113 4.53 -3.40 -12.19
N TYR A 114 4.60 -3.89 -10.96
CA TYR A 114 5.11 -3.15 -9.82
C TYR A 114 6.40 -3.78 -9.31
N ARG A 115 7.23 -2.98 -8.65
CA ARG A 115 8.43 -3.45 -7.96
C ARG A 115 8.23 -3.32 -6.46
N MET A 116 8.30 -4.43 -5.75
CA MET A 116 8.32 -4.40 -4.29
C MET A 116 9.70 -4.00 -3.78
N LYS A 117 9.72 -3.02 -2.88
CA LYS A 117 10.86 -2.67 -2.03
C LYS A 117 10.44 -2.86 -0.58
N ARG A 118 11.37 -3.32 0.24
CA ARG A 118 11.15 -3.46 1.68
C ARG A 118 12.18 -2.61 2.40
N THR A 119 11.71 -1.81 3.34
CA THR A 119 12.56 -0.99 4.19
C THR A 119 12.35 -1.46 5.62
N PRO A 120 13.40 -1.93 6.31
CA PRO A 120 13.28 -2.23 7.74
C PRO A 120 12.97 -0.94 8.48
N LYS A 121 12.02 -0.97 9.43
CA LYS A 121 11.72 0.17 10.30
C LYS A 121 12.89 0.31 11.28
N GLY A 122 13.92 1.03 10.86
CA GLY A 122 15.12 1.26 11.64
C GLY A 122 14.85 2.26 12.75
N ASN A 123 15.02 1.84 14.00
CA ASN A 123 15.10 2.71 15.18
C ASN A 123 16.00 3.92 14.88
N SER A 124 15.41 5.12 14.81
CA SER A 124 16.13 6.39 14.95
C SER A 124 15.90 6.94 16.34
#